data_AF-A4EDH2-F1
#
_entry.id   AF-A4EDH2-F1
#
_cell.length_a   1.000
_cell.length_b   1.000
_cell.length_c   1.000
_cell.angle_alpha   90.00
_cell.angle_beta   90.00
_cell.angle_gamma   90.00
#
_symmetry.space_group_name_H-M   'P 1'
#
loop_
_entity.id
_entity.type
_entity.pdbx_description
1 polymer ?
#
loop_
_entity_poly.entity_id
_entity_poly.type
_entity_poly.pdbx_seq_one_letter_code
_entity_poly.pdbx_strand_id
1 'polypeptide(L)' 'MRYVLILPLFLSACATFPALEGTISDAARQAPYADLTPLPPLPAASGDDQAALQARIDALQARAARIRRIDIGALQ' A
#
# COMPACT_ATOMS: atom_id res chain seq x y z
N MET A 1 -21.76 24.00 -15.52
CA MET A 1 -20.45 24.65 -15.30
C MET A 1 -20.34 25.45 -14.00
N ARG A 2 -21.42 26.02 -13.44
CA ARG A 2 -21.34 26.87 -12.23
C ARG A 2 -20.86 26.16 -10.95
N TYR A 3 -21.09 24.85 -10.82
CA TYR A 3 -20.69 24.07 -9.65
C TYR A 3 -19.23 23.59 -9.67
N VAL A 4 -18.55 23.66 -10.82
CA VAL A 4 -17.13 23.27 -10.95
C VAL A 4 -16.22 24.18 -10.11
N LEU A 5 -16.62 25.44 -9.93
CA LEU A 5 -15.88 26.42 -9.13
C LEU A 5 -15.98 26.17 -7.61
N ILE A 6 -16.96 25.39 -7.15
CA ILE A 6 -17.19 25.10 -5.72
C ILE A 6 -16.44 23.83 -5.28
N LEU A 7 -16.08 22.95 -6.22
CA LEU A 7 -15.35 21.72 -5.96
C LEU A 7 -14.06 21.91 -5.12
N PRO A 8 -13.14 22.85 -5.41
CA PRO A 8 -11.90 22.99 -4.64
C PRO A 8 -12.13 23.42 -3.17
N LEU A 9 -13.27 24.06 -2.87
CA LEU A 9 -13.62 24.48 -1.51
C LEU A 9 -13.91 23.28 -0.60
N PHE A 10 -14.44 22.18 -1.16
CA PHE A 10 -14.68 20.96 -0.40
C PHE A 10 -13.40 20.14 -0.18
N LEU A 11 -12.40 20.28 -1.05
CA LEU A 11 -11.11 19.59 -0.89
C LEU A 11 -10.21 20.23 0.18
N SER A 12 -10.39 21.52 0.51
CA SER A 12 -9.56 22.18 1.53
C SER A 12 -9.83 21.67 2.96
N ALA A 13 -11.01 21.09 3.21
CA ALA A 13 -11.36 20.51 4.51
C ALA A 13 -10.55 19.25 4.86
N CYS A 14 -9.96 18.57 3.86
CA CYS A 14 -9.11 17.39 4.05
C CYS A 14 -7.60 17.71 4.08
N ALA A 15 -7.20 18.97 3.91
CA ALA A 15 -5.79 19.35 3.81
C ALA A 15 -5.12 19.66 5.16
N THR A 16 -5.91 19.88 6.22
CA THR A 16 -5.38 20.22 7.55
C THR A 16 -5.24 18.96 8.40
N PHE A 17 -4.09 18.29 8.31
CA PHE A 17 -3.68 17.36 9.35
C PHE A 17 -3.27 18.16 10.59
N PRO A 18 -3.77 17.83 11.79
CA PRO A 18 -3.30 18.48 13.00
C PRO A 18 -1.80 18.19 13.17
N ALA A 19 -1.04 19.14 13.72
CA ALA A 19 0.33 18.85 14.16
C ALA A 19 0.25 17.80 15.27
N LEU A 20 0.88 16.63 15.08
CA LEU A 20 0.94 15.59 16.10
C LEU A 20 1.97 15.94 17.19
N GLU A 21 2.93 16.78 16.83
CA GLU A 21 4.05 17.26 17.61
C GLU A 21 3.52 18.07 18.81
N GLY A 22 3.60 17.47 20.00
CA GLY A 22 3.22 18.12 21.26
C GLY A 22 1.84 17.76 21.81
N THR A 23 1.07 16.90 21.14
CA THR A 23 -0.24 16.44 21.64
C THR A 23 -0.17 15.24 22.60
N ILE A 24 1.02 14.68 22.79
CA ILE A 24 1.24 13.61 23.76
C ILE A 24 1.47 14.24 25.13
N SER A 25 0.51 14.06 26.04
CA SER A 25 0.63 14.49 27.44
C SER A 25 1.75 13.73 28.16
N ASP A 26 2.28 14.30 29.24
CA ASP A 26 3.32 13.61 30.04
C ASP A 26 2.79 12.28 30.60
N ALA A 27 1.52 12.24 31.01
CA ALA A 27 0.85 11.02 31.44
C ALA A 27 0.82 9.94 30.34
N ALA A 28 0.63 10.32 29.07
CA ALA A 28 0.70 9.38 27.96
C ALA A 28 2.15 8.89 27.73
N ARG A 29 3.16 9.77 27.87
CA ARG A 29 4.58 9.36 27.79
C ARG A 29 4.99 8.38 28.89
N GLN A 30 4.41 8.50 30.08
CA GLN A 30 4.70 7.64 31.24
C GLN A 30 3.73 6.46 31.35
N ALA A 31 2.89 6.22 30.34
CA ALA A 31 2.01 5.07 30.34
C ALA A 31 2.83 3.78 30.45
N PRO A 32 2.32 2.74 31.14
CA PRO A 32 2.98 1.46 31.28
C PRO A 32 2.91 0.68 29.97
N TYR A 33 3.68 1.12 28.97
CA TYR A 33 3.85 0.42 27.70
C TYR A 33 4.56 -0.92 27.96
N ALA A 34 4.19 -1.94 27.19
CA ALA A 34 4.91 -3.21 27.23
C ALA A 34 6.31 -3.03 26.65
N ASP A 35 7.32 -3.66 27.28
CA ASP A 35 8.65 -3.72 26.74
C ASP A 35 8.65 -4.48 25.41
N LEU A 36 9.28 -3.89 24.39
CA LEU A 36 9.46 -4.54 23.10
C LEU A 36 10.41 -5.72 23.27
N THR A 37 9.91 -6.93 23.03
CA THR A 37 10.75 -8.13 23.00
C THR A 37 11.32 -8.33 21.60
N PRO A 38 12.54 -8.88 21.48
CA PRO A 38 13.10 -9.24 20.19
C PRO A 38 12.18 -10.20 19.44
N LEU A 39 11.93 -9.91 18.16
CA LEU A 39 11.23 -10.84 17.28
C LEU A 39 12.04 -12.14 17.16
N PRO A 40 11.37 -13.31 17.11
CA PRO A 40 12.04 -14.55 16.81
C PRO A 40 12.70 -14.47 15.42
N PRO A 41 13.82 -15.19 15.21
CA PRO A 41 14.46 -15.23 13.90
C PRO A 41 13.46 -15.75 12.87
N LEU A 42 13.39 -15.06 11.73
CA LEU A 42 12.61 -15.51 10.58
C LEU A 42 13.13 -16.87 10.12
N PRO A 43 12.26 -17.79 9.68
CA PRO A 43 12.70 -19.04 9.07
C PRO A 43 13.59 -18.73 7.88
N ALA A 44 14.63 -19.56 7.67
CA ALA A 44 15.43 -19.49 6.45
C ALA A 44 14.49 -19.63 5.26
N ALA A 45 14.65 -18.77 4.26
CA ALA A 45 13.91 -18.88 3.01
C ALA A 45 14.13 -20.30 2.45
N SER A 46 13.05 -21.06 2.30
CA SER A 46 13.11 -22.33 1.60
C SER A 46 13.55 -22.03 0.18
N GLY A 47 14.65 -22.65 -0.28
CA GLY A 47 15.20 -22.39 -1.63
C GLY A 47 14.20 -22.62 -2.78
N ASP A 48 13.06 -23.26 -2.50
CA ASP A 48 11.92 -23.44 -3.41
C ASP A 48 11.19 -22.12 -3.74
N ASP A 49 11.22 -21.13 -2.86
CA ASP A 49 10.46 -19.89 -3.02
C ASP A 49 10.94 -19.08 -4.24
N GLN A 50 12.24 -19.06 -4.51
CA GLN A 50 12.79 -18.30 -5.63
C GLN A 50 12.41 -18.94 -6.98
N ALA A 51 12.48 -20.27 -7.07
CA ALA A 51 12.08 -20.99 -8.28
C ALA A 51 10.57 -20.88 -8.51
N ALA A 52 9.76 -21.00 -7.44
CA ALA A 52 8.32 -20.82 -7.50
C ALA A 52 7.93 -19.39 -7.91
N LEU A 53 8.64 -18.37 -7.40
CA LEU A 53 8.42 -16.98 -7.79
C LEU A 53 8.80 -16.73 -9.26
N GLN A 54 9.91 -17.29 -9.73
CA GLN A 54 10.31 -17.17 -11.13
C GLN A 54 9.28 -17.80 -12.07
N ALA A 55 8.81 -19.01 -11.75
CA ALA A 55 7.76 -19.68 -12.53
C ALA A 55 6.45 -18.85 -12.58
N ARG A 56 6.09 -18.19 -11.46
CA ARG A 56 4.93 -17.28 -11.41
C ARG A 56 5.13 -16.04 -12.28
N ILE A 57 6.33 -15.45 -12.27
CA ILE A 57 6.67 -14.29 -13.12
C ILE A 57 6.53 -14.67 -14.59
N ASP A 58 7.09 -15.80 -15.01
CA ASP A 58 7.05 -16.26 -16.40
C ASP A 58 5.61 -16.51 -16.87
N ALA A 59 4.78 -17.13 -16.02
CA ALA A 59 3.36 -17.35 -16.30
C ALA A 59 2.58 -16.03 -16.46
N LEU A 60 2.86 -15.03 -15.61
CA LEU A 60 2.24 -13.70 -15.68
C LEU A 60 2.65 -12.95 -16.95
N GLN A 61 3.93 -13.00 -17.32
CA GLN A 61 4.44 -12.40 -18.55
C GLN A 61 3.80 -13.03 -19.79
N ALA A 62 3.69 -14.37 -19.84
CA ALA A 62 3.02 -15.08 -20.91
C ALA A 62 1.54 -14.69 -21.03
N ARG A 63 0.84 -14.52 -19.90
CA ARG A 63 -0.55 -14.04 -19.88
C ARG A 63 -0.65 -12.60 -20.39
N ALA A 64 0.23 -11.71 -19.94
CA ALA A 64 0.25 -10.32 -20.40
C ALA A 64 0.50 -10.24 -21.91
N ALA A 65 1.41 -11.04 -22.45
CA ALA A 65 1.67 -11.13 -23.88
C ALA A 65 0.46 -11.66 -24.68
N ARG A 66 -0.35 -12.56 -24.10
CA ARG A 66 -1.63 -12.96 -24.70
C ARG A 66 -2.64 -11.82 -24.69
N ILE A 67 -2.82 -11.14 -23.56
CA ILE A 67 -3.77 -10.02 -23.43
C ILE A 67 -3.43 -8.88 -24.40
N ARG A 68 -2.16 -8.51 -24.53
CA ARG A 68 -1.71 -7.47 -25.48
C ARG A 68 -1.99 -7.79 -26.94
N ARG A 69 -2.11 -9.08 -27.28
CA ARG A 69 -2.47 -9.53 -28.64
C ARG A 69 -3.98 -9.55 -28.87
N ILE A 70 -4.77 -9.50 -27.81
CA ILE A 70 -6.22 -9.33 -27.92
C ILE A 70 -6.45 -7.84 -28.15
N ASP A 71 -6.79 -7.46 -29.38
CA ASP A 71 -7.33 -6.14 -29.66
C ASP A 71 -8.71 -6.06 -29.02
N ILE A 72 -8.81 -5.32 -27.91
CA ILE A 72 -10.06 -5.13 -27.17
C ILE A 72 -11.08 -4.36 -28.04
N GLY A 73 -10.62 -3.57 -29.02
CA GLY A 73 -11.47 -2.86 -29.98
C GLY A 73 -12.09 -3.75 -31.05
N ALA A 74 -11.56 -4.96 -31.28
CA ALA A 74 -12.09 -5.93 -32.24
C ALA A 74 -13.14 -6.88 -31.63
N LEU A 75 -13.43 -6.75 -30.33
CA LEU A 75 -14.42 -7.54 -29.58
C LEU A 75 -15.75 -6.79 -29.34
N GLN A 76 -15.90 -5.58 -29.89
CA GLN A 76 -17.14 -4.78 -29.90
C GLN A 76 -17.77 -4.78 -31.30
#